data_AF-A0A435FW97-F1
#
_entry.id   AF-A0A435FW97-F1
#
_cell.length_a   1.000
_cell.length_b   1.000
_cell.length_c   1.000
_cell.angle_alpha   90.00
_cell.angle_beta   90.00
_cell.angle_gamma   90.00
#
_symmetry.space_group_name_H-M   'P 1'
#
loop_
_entity.id
_entity.type
_entity.pdbx_description
1 polymer ?
#
loop_
_entity_poly.entity_id
_entity_poly.type
_entity_poly.pdbx_seq_one_letter_code
_entity_poly.pdbx_strand_id
1 'polypeptide(L)'
;MSRIRGSFVSSLDGGLRRAVHPGGLLALALGLWLGAAQAQETRIIYPGSMAVTGFSGTIIPNFDPPDSEKEGLPPGVDPVDETFIDPTRATLRVFDVSHLGGPASGQLVNTPPPFEVTAEQIGQVFGVTYDDGVRDGVPSGIPNLYAGATSLHGIRIVTPDADDDGRPERQRRGAAGATFMDGQFGTENGGGPGTVWKIDGITGQVSKFADIDTNSGPGIGNLTFDATHREFFASDLDTGLIHRIDAEGRLIDSFDHGVAGRPTHGLAPVADDGSVMDI
;
A
#
# COMPACT_ATOMS: atom_id res chain seq x y z
N MET A 1 -35.12 -6.61 83.01
CA MET A 1 -35.05 -8.07 83.24
C MET A 1 -36.12 -8.71 82.35
N SER A 2 -35.74 -9.28 81.21
CA SER A 2 -35.73 -10.74 80.90
C SER A 2 -37.14 -11.36 80.87
N ARG A 3 -37.60 -12.16 79.90
CA ARG A 3 -37.14 -12.72 78.61
C ARG A 3 -38.36 -13.51 78.03
N ILE A 4 -38.48 -13.53 76.70
CA ILE A 4 -38.61 -14.70 75.77
C ILE A 4 -39.55 -15.88 76.09
N ARG A 5 -40.37 -16.27 75.09
CA ARG A 5 -40.59 -17.61 74.45
C ARG A 5 -41.51 -17.40 73.23
N GLY A 6 -41.26 -17.90 71.99
CA GLY A 6 -41.18 -19.29 71.48
C GLY A 6 -42.59 -19.92 71.41
N SER A 7 -43.10 -20.66 70.41
CA SER A 7 -42.68 -21.23 69.10
C SER A 7 -43.83 -22.18 68.63
N PHE A 8 -43.78 -22.69 67.38
CA PHE A 8 -44.55 -23.81 66.75
C PHE A 8 -45.89 -23.47 66.05
N VAL A 9 -46.09 -23.61 64.73
CA VAL A 9 -46.08 -24.75 63.74
C VAL A 9 -47.48 -25.37 63.53
N SER A 10 -47.99 -25.35 62.29
CA SER A 10 -48.47 -26.53 61.50
C SER A 10 -49.71 -26.29 60.61
N SER A 11 -49.55 -26.70 59.34
CA SER A 11 -50.47 -27.44 58.44
C SER A 11 -51.75 -26.83 57.85
N LEU A 12 -51.95 -27.24 56.59
CA LEU A 12 -52.92 -26.90 55.55
C LEU A 12 -54.35 -27.38 55.83
N ASP A 13 -55.36 -26.65 55.35
CA ASP A 13 -56.31 -27.17 54.35
C ASP A 13 -57.19 -26.07 53.73
N GLY A 14 -57.64 -26.31 52.49
CA GLY A 14 -58.11 -25.32 51.53
C GLY A 14 -59.51 -24.74 51.70
N GLY A 15 -59.75 -23.66 50.94
CA GLY A 15 -61.06 -23.06 50.77
C GLY A 15 -61.10 -22.14 49.54
N LEU A 16 -61.81 -22.57 48.50
CA LEU A 16 -62.27 -21.69 47.42
C LEU A 16 -63.14 -20.57 47.99
N ARG A 17 -62.92 -19.33 47.54
CA ARG A 17 -63.97 -18.41 47.03
C ARG A 17 -63.35 -17.11 46.50
N ARG A 18 -63.68 -16.83 45.23
CA ARG A 18 -63.80 -15.51 44.56
C ARG A 18 -64.24 -14.40 45.54
N ALA A 19 -63.91 -13.12 45.39
CA ALA A 19 -63.20 -12.34 44.38
C ALA A 19 -63.02 -10.94 44.96
N VAL A 20 -61.89 -10.26 44.73
CA VAL A 20 -61.77 -8.78 44.74
C VAL A 20 -60.55 -8.42 43.86
N HIS A 21 -60.77 -7.65 42.79
CA HIS A 21 -59.74 -6.90 42.04
C HIS A 21 -59.31 -5.68 42.88
N PRO A 22 -58.04 -5.20 42.87
CA PRO A 22 -57.44 -4.58 41.67
C PRO A 22 -55.90 -4.69 41.58
N GLY A 23 -55.32 -4.21 40.49
CA GLY A 23 -53.87 -3.94 40.40
C GLY A 23 -53.23 -4.46 39.12
N GLY A 24 -53.48 -3.77 38.02
CA GLY A 24 -52.76 -3.99 36.77
C GLY A 24 -51.32 -3.54 36.89
N LEU A 25 -50.39 -4.44 36.57
CA LEU A 25 -49.03 -4.11 36.14
C LEU A 25 -48.96 -4.44 34.65
N LEU A 26 -49.07 -3.39 33.84
CA LEU A 26 -48.84 -3.43 32.41
C LEU A 26 -47.33 -3.48 32.18
N ALA A 27 -46.77 -4.67 31.96
CA ALA A 27 -45.38 -4.82 31.55
C ALA A 27 -45.26 -4.49 30.05
N LEU A 28 -44.76 -3.29 29.74
CA LEU A 28 -44.32 -2.91 28.39
C LEU A 28 -43.07 -3.73 28.05
N ALA A 29 -43.22 -4.77 27.23
CA ALA A 29 -42.10 -5.41 26.55
C ALA A 29 -41.75 -4.57 25.30
N LEU A 30 -40.88 -3.59 25.46
CA LEU A 30 -40.23 -2.90 24.34
C LEU A 30 -39.19 -3.84 23.74
N GLY A 31 -39.55 -4.50 22.64
CA GLY A 31 -38.61 -5.22 21.79
C GLY A 31 -37.63 -4.24 21.16
N LEU A 32 -36.41 -4.17 21.70
CA LEU A 32 -35.27 -3.52 21.09
C LEU A 32 -34.85 -4.33 19.86
N TRP A 33 -35.37 -3.95 18.69
CA TRP A 33 -34.73 -4.26 17.42
C TRP A 33 -33.41 -3.48 17.37
N LEU A 34 -32.34 -4.09 17.87
CA LEU A 34 -30.99 -3.70 17.53
C LEU A 34 -30.78 -4.08 16.06
N GLY A 35 -31.12 -3.17 15.16
CA GLY A 35 -30.58 -3.21 13.80
C GLY A 35 -29.06 -3.21 13.94
N ALA A 36 -28.41 -4.30 13.54
CA ALA A 36 -26.97 -4.31 13.39
C ALA A 36 -26.66 -3.19 12.39
N ALA A 37 -25.99 -2.14 12.86
CA ALA A 37 -25.31 -1.22 11.97
C ALA A 37 -24.33 -2.07 11.17
N GLN A 38 -24.65 -2.34 9.91
CA GLN A 38 -23.68 -2.84 8.96
C GLN A 38 -22.60 -1.76 8.92
N ALA A 39 -21.45 -2.03 9.54
CA ALA A 39 -20.26 -1.23 9.28
C ALA A 39 -20.09 -1.26 7.76
N GLN A 40 -20.19 -0.08 7.14
CA GLN A 40 -19.90 0.05 5.72
C GLN A 40 -18.47 -0.48 5.57
N GLU A 41 -18.28 -1.58 4.83
CA GLU A 41 -16.94 -2.04 4.51
C GLU A 41 -16.25 -0.91 3.75
N THR A 42 -15.42 -0.16 4.46
CA THR A 42 -14.60 0.91 3.88
C THR A 42 -13.54 0.21 3.06
N ARG A 43 -13.82 -0.05 1.78
CA ARG A 43 -12.84 -0.53 0.81
C ARG A 43 -12.10 0.64 0.18
N ILE A 44 -10.86 0.44 -0.23
CA ILE A 44 -10.09 1.49 -0.92
C ILE A 44 -10.28 1.44 -2.44
N ILE A 45 -10.59 0.26 -2.99
CA ILE A 45 -10.76 0.05 -4.43
C ILE A 45 -12.23 -0.31 -4.73
N TYR A 46 -12.83 0.50 -5.58
CA TYR A 46 -14.19 0.35 -6.09
C TYR A 46 -14.16 0.03 -7.58
N PRO A 47 -15.19 -0.63 -8.15
CA PRO A 47 -15.37 -0.67 -9.59
C PRO A 47 -15.34 0.74 -10.18
N GLY A 48 -14.42 0.99 -11.12
CA GLY A 48 -14.18 2.34 -11.65
C GLY A 48 -13.19 3.17 -10.84
N SER A 49 -12.44 2.59 -9.91
CA SER A 49 -11.26 3.25 -9.33
C SER A 49 -10.10 3.31 -10.33
N MET A 50 -9.29 4.36 -10.23
CA MET A 50 -8.12 4.57 -11.06
C MET A 50 -6.88 4.68 -10.18
N ALA A 51 -5.95 3.74 -10.31
CA ALA A 51 -4.60 3.86 -9.75
C ALA A 51 -3.72 4.72 -10.67
N VAL A 52 -3.00 5.66 -10.06
CA VAL A 52 -2.06 6.56 -10.74
C VAL A 52 -0.75 6.54 -9.98
N THR A 53 0.34 6.27 -10.68
CA THR A 53 1.70 6.37 -10.14
C THR A 53 2.35 7.70 -10.52
N GLY A 54 3.33 8.12 -9.74
CA GLY A 54 4.12 9.32 -10.02
C GLY A 54 5.31 9.46 -9.10
N PHE A 55 6.12 10.50 -9.36
CA PHE A 55 7.25 10.85 -8.52
C PHE A 55 6.78 11.57 -7.25
N SER A 56 7.30 11.16 -6.08
CA SER A 56 6.94 11.80 -4.80
C SER A 56 7.38 13.27 -4.71
N GLY A 57 8.37 13.65 -5.52
CA GLY A 57 8.98 14.97 -5.47
C GLY A 57 10.26 14.94 -4.63
N THR A 58 10.79 16.13 -4.39
CA THR A 58 12.02 16.30 -3.61
C THR A 58 11.88 17.40 -2.58
N ILE A 59 12.68 17.29 -1.54
CA ILE A 59 12.82 18.29 -0.48
C ILE A 59 14.29 18.69 -0.33
N ILE A 60 14.50 19.91 0.13
CA ILE A 60 15.76 20.32 0.74
C ILE A 60 15.44 20.46 2.23
N PRO A 61 15.90 19.52 3.09
CA PRO A 61 15.58 19.57 4.51
C PRO A 61 16.02 20.90 5.12
N ASN A 62 15.18 21.46 6.00
CA ASN A 62 15.39 22.77 6.63
C ASN A 62 15.59 23.93 5.65
N PHE A 63 15.17 23.80 4.38
CA PHE A 63 15.03 24.95 3.49
C PHE A 63 13.76 25.71 3.84
N ASP A 64 13.95 26.67 4.72
CA ASP A 64 12.90 27.53 5.22
C ASP A 64 12.50 28.56 4.13
N PRO A 65 11.21 28.96 4.02
CA PRO A 65 10.82 30.05 3.12
C PRO A 65 11.59 31.34 3.46
N PRO A 66 11.71 32.28 2.51
CA PRO A 66 12.60 33.45 2.65
C PRO A 66 12.27 34.38 3.83
N ASP A 67 11.15 34.16 4.52
CA ASP A 67 10.66 34.90 5.69
C ASP A 67 10.90 34.18 7.05
N SER A 68 11.50 32.99 7.07
CA SER A 68 11.86 32.29 8.32
C SER A 68 13.24 32.68 8.84
N GLU A 69 13.40 32.66 10.17
CA GLU A 69 14.65 33.01 10.86
C GLU A 69 15.76 31.95 10.76
N LYS A 70 15.50 30.76 10.19
CA LYS A 70 16.55 29.79 9.89
C LYS A 70 17.12 30.10 8.51
N GLU A 71 18.43 30.32 8.49
CA GLU A 71 19.19 30.63 7.29
C GLU A 71 18.96 29.55 6.22
N GLY A 72 18.72 29.99 4.98
CA GLY A 72 18.69 29.09 3.81
C GLY A 72 20.03 28.41 3.57
N LEU A 73 20.21 27.80 2.40
CA LEU A 73 21.48 27.12 2.09
C LEU A 73 22.71 28.04 2.27
N PRO A 74 23.79 27.55 2.90
CA PRO A 74 25.01 28.33 3.07
C PRO A 74 25.58 28.83 1.73
N PRO A 75 26.26 29.99 1.70
CA PRO A 75 26.87 30.49 0.48
C PRO A 75 27.85 29.47 -0.14
N GLY A 76 27.65 29.14 -1.41
CA GLY A 76 28.51 28.22 -2.16
C GLY A 76 28.04 26.77 -2.18
N VAL A 77 26.96 26.43 -1.45
CA VAL A 77 26.31 25.10 -1.54
C VAL A 77 25.40 25.07 -2.78
N ASP A 78 25.57 24.05 -3.62
CA ASP A 78 24.65 23.81 -4.74
C ASP A 78 23.36 23.17 -4.18
N PRO A 79 22.18 23.80 -4.35
CA PRO A 79 20.91 23.23 -3.87
C PRO A 79 20.64 21.81 -4.35
N VAL A 80 21.17 21.43 -5.52
CA VAL A 80 21.01 20.08 -6.07
C VAL A 80 21.72 19.02 -5.21
N ASP A 81 22.81 19.37 -4.53
CA ASP A 81 23.53 18.45 -3.65
C ASP A 81 22.79 18.27 -2.31
N GLU A 82 21.87 19.19 -1.97
CA GLU A 82 21.03 19.13 -0.78
C GLU A 82 19.59 18.66 -1.07
N THR A 83 19.34 18.13 -2.26
CA THR A 83 17.99 17.75 -2.71
C THR A 83 17.76 16.25 -2.56
N PHE A 84 16.84 15.88 -1.67
CA PHE A 84 16.50 14.49 -1.35
C PHE A 84 15.10 14.12 -1.86
N ILE A 85 14.82 12.83 -2.06
CA ILE A 85 13.46 12.34 -2.28
C ILE A 85 12.61 12.77 -1.08
N ASP A 86 11.38 13.22 -1.31
CA ASP A 86 10.42 13.39 -0.23
C ASP A 86 9.76 12.03 0.08
N PRO A 87 10.12 11.35 1.19
CA PRO A 87 9.55 10.05 1.51
C PRO A 87 8.08 10.16 1.92
N THR A 88 7.65 11.33 2.40
CA THR A 88 6.31 11.53 2.98
C THR A 88 5.21 11.73 1.94
N ARG A 89 5.58 11.93 0.68
CA ARG A 89 4.65 12.22 -0.42
C ARG A 89 4.26 10.97 -1.18
N ALA A 90 3.02 10.96 -1.70
CA ALA A 90 2.48 9.81 -2.39
C ALA A 90 3.14 9.57 -3.77
N THR A 91 3.57 8.33 -4.00
CA THR A 91 4.00 7.80 -5.29
C THR A 91 2.92 6.99 -5.99
N LEU A 92 1.89 6.57 -5.24
CA LEU A 92 0.70 5.90 -5.76
C LEU A 92 -0.55 6.52 -5.16
N ARG A 93 -1.54 6.78 -6.02
CA ARG A 93 -2.86 7.30 -5.64
C ARG A 93 -3.96 6.47 -6.25
N VAL A 94 -5.03 6.22 -5.50
CA VAL A 94 -6.25 5.57 -6.00
C VAL A 94 -7.40 6.56 -5.92
N PHE A 95 -7.90 6.96 -7.08
CA PHE A 95 -9.03 7.87 -7.23
C PHE A 95 -10.32 7.08 -7.44
N ASP A 96 -11.38 7.46 -6.73
CA ASP A 96 -12.73 7.05 -7.08
C ASP A 96 -13.27 7.93 -8.21
N VAL A 97 -13.32 7.35 -9.42
CA VAL A 97 -13.89 7.99 -10.62
C VAL A 97 -15.20 7.33 -11.07
N SER A 98 -15.86 6.58 -10.19
CA SER A 98 -17.12 5.89 -10.49
C SER A 98 -18.31 6.85 -10.70
N HIS A 99 -18.25 8.04 -10.09
CA HIS A 99 -19.34 9.01 -10.09
C HIS A 99 -18.86 10.42 -10.49
N LEU A 100 -18.68 10.64 -11.80
CA LEU A 100 -18.20 11.92 -12.34
C LEU A 100 -19.29 12.97 -12.61
N GLY A 101 -20.52 12.73 -12.12
CA GLY A 101 -21.61 13.73 -12.16
C GLY A 101 -22.29 13.96 -13.52
N GLY A 102 -21.91 13.23 -14.58
CA GLY A 102 -22.56 13.30 -15.89
C GLY A 102 -21.73 12.73 -17.04
N PRO A 103 -22.21 12.80 -18.29
CA PRO A 103 -21.45 12.41 -19.48
C PRO A 103 -20.14 13.19 -19.63
N ALA A 104 -19.16 12.62 -20.34
CA ALA A 104 -17.90 13.31 -20.63
C ALA A 104 -18.13 14.49 -21.59
N SER A 105 -18.01 15.72 -21.08
CA SER A 105 -18.16 16.97 -21.84
C SER A 105 -17.02 17.97 -21.61
N GLY A 106 -15.90 17.50 -21.04
CA GLY A 106 -14.73 18.34 -20.69
C GLY A 106 -14.92 19.14 -19.40
N GLN A 107 -15.90 18.77 -18.56
CA GLN A 107 -16.14 19.43 -17.28
C GLN A 107 -15.03 19.16 -16.27
N LEU A 108 -14.76 20.13 -15.41
CA LEU A 108 -14.01 19.89 -14.18
C LEU A 108 -14.86 19.01 -13.26
N VAL A 109 -14.27 17.93 -12.75
CA VAL A 109 -14.91 17.03 -11.79
C VAL A 109 -14.10 17.04 -10.50
N ASN A 110 -14.79 17.24 -9.39
CA ASN A 110 -14.20 17.10 -8.07
C ASN A 110 -14.39 15.66 -7.61
N THR A 111 -13.32 14.88 -7.60
CA THR A 111 -13.31 13.57 -6.95
C THR A 111 -13.10 13.73 -5.44
N PRO A 112 -13.56 12.78 -4.63
CA PRO A 112 -13.11 12.67 -3.24
C PRO A 112 -11.58 12.64 -3.15
N PRO A 113 -10.98 13.01 -2.00
CA PRO A 113 -9.55 12.80 -1.79
C PRO A 113 -9.16 11.34 -2.07
N PRO A 114 -8.09 11.10 -2.83
CA PRO A 114 -7.67 9.74 -3.15
C PRO A 114 -7.12 9.03 -1.91
N PHE A 115 -7.13 7.70 -1.96
CA PHE A 115 -6.23 6.92 -1.10
C PHE A 115 -4.80 7.10 -1.62
N GLU A 116 -3.83 7.24 -0.72
CA GLU A 116 -2.44 7.54 -1.05
C GLU A 116 -1.49 6.54 -0.39
N VAL A 117 -0.42 6.16 -1.10
CA VAL A 117 0.71 5.38 -0.58
C VAL A 117 1.99 6.15 -0.85
N THR A 118 2.81 6.32 0.19
CA THR A 118 3.98 7.20 0.18
C THR A 118 5.25 6.52 -0.37
N ALA A 119 6.23 7.35 -0.75
CA ALA A 119 7.57 6.87 -1.10
C ALA A 119 8.24 6.13 0.07
N GLU A 120 8.00 6.51 1.32
CA GLU A 120 8.49 5.77 2.49
C GLU A 120 8.00 4.32 2.48
N GLN A 121 6.72 4.13 2.18
CA GLN A 121 6.07 2.82 2.23
C GLN A 121 6.41 1.91 1.05
N ILE A 122 6.49 2.43 -0.17
CA ILE A 122 6.66 1.61 -1.40
C ILE A 122 7.78 2.09 -2.32
N GLY A 123 8.46 3.19 -1.99
CA GLY A 123 9.44 3.81 -2.86
C GLY A 123 8.81 4.48 -4.08
N GLN A 124 9.63 4.69 -5.09
CA GLN A 124 9.17 5.08 -6.42
C GLN A 124 8.67 3.85 -7.15
N VAL A 125 7.47 3.97 -7.74
CA VAL A 125 6.83 2.86 -8.46
C VAL A 125 6.38 3.31 -9.85
N PHE A 126 6.27 2.37 -10.78
CA PHE A 126 5.77 2.65 -12.13
C PHE A 126 4.73 1.63 -12.60
N GLY A 127 5.14 0.40 -12.87
CA GLY A 127 4.25 -0.66 -13.32
C GLY A 127 3.22 -1.02 -12.25
N VAL A 128 1.94 -1.09 -12.63
CA VAL A 128 0.85 -1.48 -11.73
C VAL A 128 -0.10 -2.48 -12.40
N THR A 129 -0.70 -3.36 -11.60
CA THR A 129 -1.77 -4.25 -12.04
C THR A 129 -2.76 -4.54 -10.91
N TYR A 130 -3.98 -4.92 -11.26
CA TYR A 130 -4.96 -5.45 -10.33
C TYR A 130 -5.03 -6.98 -10.44
N ASP A 131 -5.36 -7.68 -9.35
CA ASP A 131 -5.73 -9.11 -9.40
C ASP A 131 -7.23 -9.33 -9.69
N ASP A 132 -7.68 -10.58 -9.61
CA ASP A 132 -9.08 -10.99 -9.80
C ASP A 132 -9.99 -10.74 -8.58
N GLY A 133 -9.44 -10.24 -7.47
CA GLY A 133 -10.17 -10.07 -6.21
C GLY A 133 -10.60 -11.37 -5.55
N VAL A 134 -10.01 -12.51 -5.91
CA VAL A 134 -10.25 -13.78 -5.21
C VAL A 134 -9.42 -13.83 -3.92
N ARG A 135 -10.09 -14.02 -2.79
CA ARG A 135 -9.50 -14.09 -1.45
C ARG A 135 -9.90 -15.41 -0.81
N ASP A 136 -8.92 -16.18 -0.35
CA ASP A 136 -9.15 -17.51 0.25
C ASP A 136 -10.01 -18.45 -0.63
N GLY A 137 -9.81 -18.37 -1.95
CA GLY A 137 -10.56 -19.13 -2.94
C GLY A 137 -11.98 -18.63 -3.22
N VAL A 138 -12.39 -17.51 -2.63
CA VAL A 138 -13.73 -16.92 -2.78
C VAL A 138 -13.62 -15.57 -3.51
N PRO A 139 -14.38 -15.35 -4.60
CA PRO A 139 -14.45 -14.04 -5.23
C PRO A 139 -15.02 -13.00 -4.26
N SER A 140 -14.20 -12.00 -3.90
CA SER A 140 -14.65 -10.87 -3.07
C SER A 140 -15.22 -9.72 -3.92
N GLY A 141 -14.87 -9.67 -5.21
CA GLY A 141 -15.18 -8.55 -6.09
C GLY A 141 -14.36 -7.29 -5.81
N ILE A 142 -13.36 -7.37 -4.92
CA ILE A 142 -12.47 -6.26 -4.55
C ILE A 142 -11.02 -6.69 -4.83
N PRO A 143 -10.41 -6.23 -5.94
CA PRO A 143 -9.07 -6.62 -6.29
C PRO A 143 -8.03 -5.98 -5.37
N ASN A 144 -6.88 -6.63 -5.21
CA ASN A 144 -5.67 -5.97 -4.71
C ASN A 144 -4.97 -5.24 -5.84
N LEU A 145 -4.17 -4.24 -5.48
CA LEU A 145 -3.32 -3.50 -6.40
C LEU A 145 -1.87 -3.88 -6.14
N TYR A 146 -1.12 -4.05 -7.22
CA TYR A 146 0.30 -4.42 -7.17
C TYR A 146 1.11 -3.36 -7.87
N ALA A 147 2.30 -3.05 -7.33
CA ALA A 147 3.16 -2.00 -7.85
C ALA A 147 4.64 -2.45 -7.84
N GLY A 148 5.33 -2.23 -8.95
CA GLY A 148 6.76 -2.54 -9.09
C GLY A 148 7.62 -1.35 -8.68
N ALA A 149 8.57 -1.58 -7.76
CA ALA A 149 9.59 -0.60 -7.38
C ALA A 149 10.50 -0.26 -8.58
N THR A 150 10.93 0.99 -8.72
CA THR A 150 11.67 1.41 -9.93
C THR A 150 12.62 2.58 -9.72
N SER A 151 13.65 2.65 -10.55
CA SER A 151 14.50 3.85 -10.71
C SER A 151 14.11 4.71 -11.92
N LEU A 152 12.92 4.51 -12.52
CA LEU A 152 12.45 5.28 -13.69
C LEU A 152 12.54 6.81 -13.49
N HIS A 153 12.30 7.29 -12.28
CA HIS A 153 12.36 8.72 -11.93
C HIS A 153 13.78 9.23 -11.65
N GLY A 154 14.79 8.40 -11.91
CA GLY A 154 16.19 8.61 -11.62
C GLY A 154 16.67 7.81 -10.41
N ILE A 155 17.97 7.55 -10.40
CA ILE A 155 18.69 6.93 -9.29
C ILE A 155 19.12 8.05 -8.33
N ARG A 156 18.72 7.92 -7.06
CA ARG A 156 19.13 8.82 -5.99
C ARG A 156 19.93 8.02 -4.98
N ILE A 157 21.18 8.41 -4.79
CA ILE A 157 22.13 7.74 -3.90
C ILE A 157 22.77 8.74 -2.97
N VAL A 158 23.19 8.25 -1.81
CA VAL A 158 23.82 9.03 -0.75
C VAL A 158 24.97 8.26 -0.14
N THR A 159 25.97 8.96 0.38
CA THR A 159 26.98 8.41 1.30
C THR A 159 26.70 8.87 2.73
N PRO A 160 27.34 8.31 3.76
CA PRO A 160 27.22 8.82 5.12
C PRO A 160 27.53 10.32 5.22
N ASP A 161 26.92 10.96 6.22
CA ASP A 161 27.16 12.35 6.60
C ASP A 161 28.68 12.60 6.79
N ALA A 162 29.24 13.53 6.02
CA ALA A 162 30.66 13.83 6.03
C ALA A 162 30.98 15.19 6.67
N ASP A 163 30.00 16.08 6.80
CA ASP A 163 30.15 17.43 7.32
C ASP A 163 29.46 17.69 8.67
N ASP A 164 28.89 16.64 9.27
CA ASP A 164 28.21 16.62 10.56
C ASP A 164 26.95 17.53 10.61
N ASP A 165 26.29 17.77 9.48
CA ASP A 165 25.04 18.53 9.41
C ASP A 165 23.79 17.71 9.81
N GLY A 166 23.97 16.41 10.05
CA GLY A 166 22.94 15.44 10.42
C GLY A 166 22.26 14.77 9.23
N ARG A 167 22.80 14.87 8.01
CA ARG A 167 22.21 14.35 6.78
C ARG A 167 23.25 13.60 5.96
N PRO A 168 22.80 12.60 5.16
CA PRO A 168 23.72 11.89 4.29
C PRO A 168 24.07 12.75 3.06
N GLU A 169 25.28 12.57 2.54
CA GLU A 169 25.80 13.34 1.41
C GLU A 169 25.23 12.81 0.10
N ARG A 170 24.52 13.65 -0.65
CA ARG A 170 23.99 13.22 -1.95
C ARG A 170 25.11 12.98 -2.96
N GLN A 171 25.05 11.85 -3.62
CA GLN A 171 25.96 11.50 -4.70
C GLN A 171 25.28 11.60 -6.08
N ARG A 172 26.03 12.11 -7.07
CA ARG A 172 25.59 12.18 -8.48
C ARG A 172 26.12 11.01 -9.32
N ARG A 173 27.09 10.28 -8.79
CA ARG A 173 27.77 9.14 -9.41
C ARG A 173 28.04 8.13 -8.32
N GLY A 174 28.26 6.88 -8.73
CA GLY A 174 28.59 5.85 -7.78
C GLY A 174 29.84 6.20 -6.97
N ALA A 175 29.82 5.90 -5.67
CA ALA A 175 30.87 6.17 -4.72
C ALA A 175 30.93 5.04 -3.67
N ALA A 176 32.15 4.71 -3.23
CA ALA A 176 32.33 3.64 -2.26
C ALA A 176 31.51 3.90 -0.98
N GLY A 177 30.66 2.93 -0.63
CA GLY A 177 29.78 3.01 0.55
C GLY A 177 28.50 3.80 0.33
N ALA A 178 28.17 4.18 -0.91
CA ALA A 178 26.87 4.78 -1.19
C ALA A 178 25.74 3.76 -1.04
N THR A 179 24.58 4.27 -0.70
CA THR A 179 23.33 3.53 -0.63
C THR A 179 22.26 4.27 -1.42
N PHE A 180 21.20 3.58 -1.81
CA PHE A 180 20.00 4.25 -2.30
C PHE A 180 19.44 5.17 -1.22
N MET A 181 18.95 6.32 -1.66
CA MET A 181 18.30 7.29 -0.79
C MET A 181 16.98 6.72 -0.27
N ASP A 182 16.60 7.10 0.95
CA ASP A 182 15.28 6.76 1.48
C ASP A 182 14.17 7.24 0.55
N GLY A 183 13.10 6.45 0.44
CA GLY A 183 12.03 6.70 -0.52
C GLY A 183 12.32 6.30 -1.97
N GLN A 184 13.51 5.76 -2.29
CA GLN A 184 13.79 5.17 -3.60
C GLN A 184 13.02 3.86 -3.79
N PHE A 185 13.08 2.95 -2.81
CA PHE A 185 12.53 1.58 -2.93
C PHE A 185 11.68 1.12 -1.74
N GLY A 186 11.23 2.02 -0.87
CA GLY A 186 10.35 1.66 0.26
C GLY A 186 11.05 0.81 1.32
N THR A 187 12.27 1.20 1.68
CA THR A 187 13.15 0.51 2.63
C THR A 187 12.51 0.36 4.02
N GLU A 188 11.61 1.26 4.41
CA GLU A 188 10.83 1.18 5.66
C GLU A 188 10.06 -0.15 5.76
N ASN A 189 9.47 -0.59 4.64
CA ASN A 189 8.77 -1.87 4.54
C ASN A 189 9.67 -3.01 4.02
N GLY A 190 10.99 -2.83 4.11
CA GLY A 190 11.99 -3.80 3.71
C GLY A 190 12.12 -3.98 2.20
N GLY A 191 11.72 -2.99 1.39
CA GLY A 191 11.79 -3.05 -0.06
C GLY A 191 13.19 -2.86 -0.62
N GLY A 192 13.37 -3.28 -1.87
CA GLY A 192 14.55 -3.11 -2.69
C GLY A 192 14.19 -2.93 -4.18
N PRO A 193 15.19 -2.81 -5.07
CA PRO A 193 14.95 -2.53 -6.49
C PRO A 193 14.04 -3.55 -7.17
N GLY A 194 14.19 -4.84 -6.83
CA GLY A 194 13.38 -5.93 -7.40
C GLY A 194 12.03 -6.17 -6.71
N THR A 195 11.63 -5.30 -5.77
CA THR A 195 10.43 -5.53 -4.97
C THR A 195 9.15 -5.24 -5.77
N VAL A 196 8.20 -6.17 -5.67
CA VAL A 196 6.81 -5.98 -6.05
C VAL A 196 5.99 -5.82 -4.78
N TRP A 197 5.26 -4.72 -4.66
CA TRP A 197 4.38 -4.41 -3.55
C TRP A 197 2.96 -4.90 -3.81
N LYS A 198 2.26 -5.25 -2.73
CA LYS A 198 0.81 -5.48 -2.70
C LYS A 198 0.15 -4.48 -1.78
N ILE A 199 -0.89 -3.84 -2.29
CA ILE A 199 -1.81 -2.97 -1.56
C ILE A 199 -3.13 -3.71 -1.46
N ASP A 200 -3.55 -4.00 -0.23
CA ASP A 200 -4.80 -4.69 0.03
C ASP A 200 -6.00 -3.81 -0.36
N GLY A 201 -6.83 -4.27 -1.30
CA GLY A 201 -7.91 -3.46 -1.84
C GLY A 201 -9.08 -3.16 -0.89
N ILE A 202 -9.12 -3.83 0.26
CA ILE A 202 -10.13 -3.57 1.30
C ILE A 202 -9.54 -2.57 2.30
N THR A 203 -8.41 -2.90 2.91
CA THR A 203 -7.84 -2.17 4.04
C THR A 203 -6.86 -1.07 3.65
N GLY A 204 -6.30 -1.14 2.44
CA GLY A 204 -5.17 -0.31 2.00
C GLY A 204 -3.83 -0.72 2.60
N GLN A 205 -3.75 -1.84 3.32
CA GLN A 205 -2.49 -2.31 3.90
C GLN A 205 -1.45 -2.59 2.79
N VAL A 206 -0.27 -2.01 2.94
CA VAL A 206 0.90 -2.27 2.10
C VAL A 206 1.68 -3.46 2.65
N SER A 207 2.15 -4.33 1.76
CA SER A 207 3.03 -5.45 2.09
C SER A 207 3.91 -5.82 0.90
N LYS A 208 5.07 -6.41 1.16
CA LYS A 208 5.89 -7.03 0.11
C LYS A 208 5.16 -8.25 -0.45
N PHE A 209 5.02 -8.31 -1.77
CA PHE A 209 4.43 -9.46 -2.47
C PHE A 209 5.51 -10.42 -2.95
N ALA A 210 6.45 -9.91 -3.75
CA ALA A 210 7.53 -10.69 -4.33
C ALA A 210 8.82 -9.86 -4.35
N ASP A 211 9.96 -10.53 -4.51
CA ASP A 211 11.25 -9.88 -4.64
C ASP A 211 12.08 -10.61 -5.70
N ILE A 212 12.58 -9.87 -6.70
CA ILE A 212 13.57 -10.33 -7.67
C ILE A 212 14.94 -9.89 -7.13
N ASP A 213 15.57 -10.78 -6.38
CA ASP A 213 16.79 -10.50 -5.61
C ASP A 213 18.03 -10.20 -6.48
N THR A 214 17.97 -10.53 -7.76
CA THR A 214 19.03 -10.19 -8.74
C THR A 214 18.99 -8.74 -9.21
N ASN A 215 17.91 -7.99 -8.98
CA ASN A 215 17.80 -6.62 -9.46
C ASN A 215 18.62 -5.66 -8.59
N SER A 216 19.66 -5.10 -9.20
CA SER A 216 20.67 -4.26 -8.58
C SER A 216 20.27 -2.78 -8.46
N GLY A 217 19.18 -2.34 -9.09
CA GLY A 217 18.82 -0.92 -9.08
C GLY A 217 17.87 -0.42 -10.18
N PRO A 218 17.89 -0.92 -11.43
CA PRO A 218 16.99 -0.43 -12.47
C PRO A 218 15.51 -0.60 -12.11
N GLY A 219 15.20 -1.67 -11.37
CA GLY A 219 13.90 -2.00 -10.82
C GLY A 219 12.96 -2.69 -11.81
N ILE A 220 11.69 -2.76 -11.42
CA ILE A 220 10.62 -3.45 -12.16
C ILE A 220 9.98 -2.49 -13.15
N GLY A 221 9.86 -2.94 -14.40
CA GLY A 221 9.25 -2.18 -15.49
C GLY A 221 7.73 -2.21 -15.41
N ASN A 222 7.12 -3.26 -15.98
CA ASN A 222 5.68 -3.44 -16.00
C ASN A 222 5.26 -4.72 -15.26
N LEU A 223 4.01 -4.74 -14.80
CA LEU A 223 3.36 -5.87 -14.14
C LEU A 223 2.08 -6.23 -14.89
N THR A 224 1.78 -7.52 -14.97
CA THR A 224 0.48 -7.99 -15.42
C THR A 224 0.06 -9.23 -14.65
N PHE A 225 -1.25 -9.47 -14.61
CA PHE A 225 -1.86 -10.59 -13.91
C PHE A 225 -2.68 -11.42 -14.89
N ASP A 226 -2.48 -12.73 -14.87
CA ASP A 226 -3.29 -13.70 -15.59
C ASP A 226 -4.32 -14.34 -14.65
N ALA A 227 -5.58 -13.98 -14.82
CA ALA A 227 -6.68 -14.52 -14.00
C ALA A 227 -6.95 -16.02 -14.22
N THR A 228 -6.51 -16.61 -15.34
CA THR A 228 -6.75 -18.04 -15.63
C THR A 228 -5.87 -18.92 -14.77
N HIS A 229 -4.59 -18.57 -14.67
CA HIS A 229 -3.60 -19.32 -13.89
C HIS A 229 -3.33 -18.68 -12.51
N ARG A 230 -3.83 -17.46 -12.29
CA ARG A 230 -3.59 -16.63 -11.09
C ARG A 230 -2.10 -16.39 -10.85
N GLU A 231 -1.42 -16.05 -11.93
CA GLU A 231 0.02 -15.76 -11.93
C GLU A 231 0.27 -14.30 -12.31
N PHE A 232 1.39 -13.76 -11.84
CA PHE A 232 1.88 -12.43 -12.20
C PHE A 232 3.09 -12.55 -13.11
N PHE A 233 3.25 -11.59 -13.99
CA PHE A 233 4.43 -11.44 -14.83
C PHE A 233 5.04 -10.06 -14.60
N ALA A 234 6.34 -10.04 -14.30
CA ALA A 234 7.09 -8.82 -14.02
C ALA A 234 8.29 -8.71 -14.97
N SER A 235 8.43 -7.59 -15.66
CA SER A 235 9.63 -7.32 -16.45
C SER A 235 10.72 -6.74 -15.56
N ASP A 236 11.86 -7.40 -15.49
CA ASP A 236 13.06 -6.93 -14.82
C ASP A 236 13.86 -6.01 -15.76
N LEU A 237 14.02 -4.74 -15.39
CA LEU A 237 14.80 -3.78 -16.18
C LEU A 237 16.31 -3.97 -16.05
N ASP A 238 16.75 -4.77 -15.08
CA ASP A 238 18.17 -5.05 -14.87
C ASP A 238 18.64 -6.14 -15.83
N THR A 239 18.08 -7.35 -15.70
CA THR A 239 18.49 -8.51 -16.52
C THR A 239 17.76 -8.58 -17.87
N GLY A 240 16.68 -7.83 -18.06
CA GLY A 240 15.79 -7.95 -19.21
C GLY A 240 14.90 -9.20 -19.19
N LEU A 241 14.86 -9.96 -18.09
CA LEU A 241 14.00 -11.13 -17.97
C LEU A 241 12.54 -10.75 -17.69
N ILE A 242 11.63 -11.65 -18.06
CA ILE A 242 10.24 -11.61 -17.60
C ILE A 242 10.07 -12.71 -16.56
N HIS A 243 9.84 -12.35 -15.31
CA HIS A 243 9.63 -13.30 -14.21
C HIS A 243 8.17 -13.70 -14.13
N ARG A 244 7.92 -15.00 -13.92
CA ARG A 244 6.61 -15.55 -13.59
C ARG A 244 6.53 -15.79 -12.09
N ILE A 245 5.48 -15.29 -11.46
CA ILE A 245 5.29 -15.26 -10.01
C ILE A 245 3.91 -15.87 -9.71
N ASP A 246 3.83 -16.76 -8.72
CA ASP A 246 2.55 -17.36 -8.29
C ASP A 246 1.69 -16.39 -7.45
N ALA A 247 0.48 -16.81 -7.10
CA ALA A 247 -0.47 -16.01 -6.31
C ALA A 247 0.02 -15.69 -4.89
N GLU A 248 0.99 -16.45 -4.39
CA GLU A 248 1.63 -16.29 -3.08
C GLU A 248 2.90 -15.42 -3.15
N GLY A 249 3.28 -14.95 -4.34
CA GLY A 249 4.43 -14.06 -4.53
C GLY A 249 5.77 -14.78 -4.72
N ARG A 250 5.75 -16.10 -4.96
CA ARG A 250 6.97 -16.88 -5.21
C ARG A 250 7.33 -16.82 -6.69
N LEU A 251 8.60 -16.57 -6.97
CA LEU A 251 9.14 -16.71 -8.33
C LEU A 251 9.14 -18.19 -8.71
N ILE A 252 8.51 -18.53 -9.82
CA ILE A 252 8.34 -19.91 -10.29
C ILE A 252 8.97 -20.16 -11.67
N ASP A 253 9.21 -19.12 -12.46
CA ASP A 253 9.86 -19.23 -13.76
C ASP A 253 10.40 -17.88 -14.25
N SER A 254 11.15 -17.89 -15.34
CA SER A 254 11.55 -16.69 -16.07
C SER A 254 11.66 -16.93 -17.57
N PHE A 255 11.46 -15.87 -18.36
CA PHE A 255 11.62 -15.91 -19.80
C PHE A 255 12.58 -14.80 -20.27
N ASP A 256 13.59 -15.21 -21.04
CA ASP A 256 14.54 -14.30 -21.67
C ASP A 256 14.05 -13.90 -23.06
N HIS A 257 13.42 -12.72 -23.17
CA HIS A 257 12.94 -12.22 -24.44
C HIS A 257 14.09 -11.81 -25.40
N GLY A 258 15.28 -11.51 -24.88
CA GLY A 258 16.47 -11.14 -25.64
C GLY A 258 17.15 -12.34 -26.31
N VAL A 259 17.33 -13.44 -25.58
CA VAL A 259 17.99 -14.66 -26.08
C VAL A 259 17.00 -15.62 -26.71
N ALA A 260 15.88 -15.92 -26.04
CA ALA A 260 14.90 -16.90 -26.52
C ALA A 260 13.84 -16.26 -27.44
N GLY A 261 13.38 -15.05 -27.10
CA GLY A 261 12.32 -14.36 -27.84
C GLY A 261 12.75 -13.88 -29.24
N ARG A 262 13.85 -13.12 -29.33
CA ARG A 262 14.30 -12.49 -30.59
C ARG A 262 14.46 -13.46 -31.77
N PRO A 263 15.08 -14.65 -31.64
CA PRO A 263 15.22 -15.59 -32.76
C PRO A 263 13.90 -16.07 -33.37
N THR A 264 12.83 -16.15 -32.57
CA THR A 264 11.49 -16.55 -33.08
C THR A 264 10.91 -15.54 -34.08
N HIS A 265 11.44 -14.31 -34.06
CA HIS A 265 11.11 -13.23 -34.99
C HIS A 265 12.22 -12.97 -36.03
N GLY A 266 13.18 -13.88 -36.18
CA GLY A 266 14.28 -13.74 -37.14
C GLY A 266 15.30 -12.66 -36.77
N LEU A 267 15.32 -12.21 -35.51
CA LEU A 267 16.28 -11.26 -34.99
C LEU A 267 17.45 -11.99 -34.32
N ALA A 268 18.65 -11.41 -34.38
CA ALA A 268 19.79 -11.93 -33.62
C ALA A 268 19.50 -11.87 -32.11
N PRO A 269 19.89 -12.90 -31.33
CA PRO A 269 19.72 -12.87 -29.88
C PRO A 269 20.58 -11.76 -29.26
N VAL A 270 20.09 -11.20 -28.15
CA VAL A 270 20.81 -10.24 -27.31
C VAL A 270 20.78 -10.77 -25.90
N ALA A 271 21.94 -11.17 -25.39
CA ALA A 271 22.09 -11.60 -24.01
C ALA A 271 22.30 -10.39 -23.11
N ASP A 272 21.91 -10.55 -21.84
CA ASP A 272 22.40 -9.69 -20.76
C ASP A 272 23.94 -9.66 -20.77
N ASP A 273 24.51 -8.47 -20.61
CA ASP A 273 25.96 -8.28 -20.54
C ASP A 273 26.51 -8.51 -19.12
N GLY A 274 25.62 -8.78 -18.15
CA GLY A 274 25.95 -9.07 -16.76
C GLY A 274 26.43 -7.83 -16.01
N SER A 275 26.22 -6.64 -16.56
CA SER A 275 26.44 -5.40 -15.83
C SER A 275 25.43 -5.31 -14.70
N VAL A 276 25.93 -4.89 -13.53
CA VAL A 276 25.11 -4.61 -12.35
C VAL A 276 25.32 -3.16 -11.99
N MET A 277 24.31 -2.55 -11.39
CA MET A 277 24.41 -1.18 -10.91
C MET A 277 25.48 -1.07 -9.82
N ASP A 278 26.52 -0.30 -10.11
CA ASP A 278 27.57 0.08 -9.16
C ASP A 278 27.24 1.48 -8.61
N ILE A 279 26.79 1.52 -7.36
CA ILE A 279 26.44 2.75 -6.64
C ILE A 279 27.52 3.17 -5.67
#